data_AF-A0A257QFF3-F1
#
_entry.id   AF-A0A257QFF3-F1
#
_cell.length_a   1.000
_cell.length_b   1.000
_cell.length_c   1.000
_cell.angle_alpha   90.00
_cell.angle_beta   90.00
_cell.angle_gamma   90.00
#
_symmetry.space_group_name_H-M   'P 1'
#
loop_
_entity.id
_entity.type
_entity.pdbx_description
1 polymer ?
#
loop_
_entity_poly.entity_id
_entity_poly.type
_entity_poly.pdbx_seq_one_letter_code
_entity_poly.pdbx_strand_id
1 'polypeptide(L)'
;MYTAVNAKAFAALTAFEQSEWGAKQPHVAASWRRAWDFVTPFFALQPEVRRVIYTTNAIESVNARIRKVNKTRGHFPNYEAATKLVWLALRNITKEWAMPVFRW
;
A
#
# COMPACT_ATOMS: atom_id res chain seq x y z
N MET A 1 7.79 0.77 11.92
CA MET A 1 8.52 -0.46 11.51
C MET A 1 7.65 -1.64 11.94
N TYR A 2 7.20 -2.50 11.02
CA TYR A 2 6.36 -3.66 11.35
C TYR A 2 7.22 -4.79 11.92
N THR A 3 7.63 -4.67 13.18
CA THR A 3 8.57 -5.59 13.85
C THR A 3 7.88 -6.58 14.80
N ALA A 4 6.59 -6.40 15.07
CA ALA A 4 5.87 -7.23 16.02
C ALA A 4 5.70 -8.67 15.51
N VAL A 5 5.86 -9.62 16.42
CA VAL A 5 5.41 -11.01 16.25
C VAL A 5 3.88 -11.03 16.41
N ASN A 6 3.18 -11.87 15.64
CA ASN A 6 1.71 -11.86 15.48
C ASN A 6 0.90 -11.58 16.77
N ALA A 7 1.20 -12.29 17.87
CA ALA A 7 0.50 -12.10 19.15
C ALA A 7 0.67 -10.69 19.75
N LYS A 8 1.86 -10.09 19.62
CA LYS A 8 2.13 -8.71 20.07
C LYS A 8 1.45 -7.68 19.17
N ALA A 9 1.27 -7.98 17.88
CA ALA A 9 0.64 -7.08 16.93
C ALA A 9 -0.86 -6.89 17.22
N PHE A 10 -1.58 -7.97 17.55
CA PHE A 10 -3.00 -7.89 17.89
C PHE A 10 -3.25 -7.16 19.23
N ALA A 11 -2.40 -7.41 20.22
CA ALA A 11 -2.44 -6.67 21.49
C ALA A 11 -2.19 -5.17 21.27
N ALA A 12 -1.24 -4.80 20.40
CA ALA A 12 -0.99 -3.41 20.04
C ALA A 12 -2.18 -2.76 19.32
N LEU A 13 -2.88 -3.49 18.44
CA LEU A 13 -4.11 -2.99 17.80
C LEU A 13 -5.21 -2.73 18.83
N THR A 14 -5.35 -3.62 19.82
CA THR A 14 -6.33 -3.45 20.92
C THR A 14 -5.96 -2.25 21.81
N ALA A 15 -4.67 -2.06 22.12
CA ALA A 15 -4.21 -0.89 22.86
C ALA A 15 -4.43 0.42 22.08
N PHE A 16 -4.21 0.42 20.76
CA PHE A 16 -4.54 1.56 19.89
C PHE A 16 -6.02 1.90 19.96
N GLU A 17 -6.90 0.91 19.85
CA GLU A 17 -8.36 1.09 19.90
C GLU A 17 -8.83 1.72 21.22
N GLN A 18 -8.18 1.39 22.34
CA GLN A 18 -8.47 1.95 23.66
C GLN A 18 -7.82 3.33 23.92
N SER A 19 -6.92 3.77 23.05
CA SER A 19 -6.27 5.07 23.20
C SER A 19 -7.18 6.24 22.80
N GLU A 20 -6.80 7.46 23.17
CA GLU A 20 -7.50 8.67 22.73
C GLU A 20 -7.59 8.76 21.19
N TRP A 21 -6.56 8.29 20.48
CA TRP A 21 -6.56 8.24 19.02
C TRP A 21 -7.51 7.16 18.46
N GLY A 22 -7.62 6.02 19.15
CA GLY A 22 -8.60 4.98 18.81
C GLY A 22 -10.02 5.49 18.95
N ALA A 23 -10.31 6.23 20.02
CA ALA A 23 -11.60 6.89 20.24
C ALA A 23 -11.90 7.96 19.17
N LYS A 24 -10.91 8.74 18.73
CA LYS A 24 -11.05 9.72 17.65
C LYS A 24 -11.20 9.09 16.25
N GLN A 25 -10.65 7.90 16.04
CA GLN A 25 -10.58 7.23 14.74
C GLN A 25 -11.06 5.76 14.82
N PRO A 26 -12.31 5.50 15.24
CA PRO A 26 -12.79 4.14 15.51
C PRO A 26 -12.82 3.27 14.26
N HIS A 27 -13.05 3.87 13.08
CA HIS A 27 -13.07 3.15 11.81
C HIS A 27 -11.71 2.56 11.42
N VAL A 28 -10.61 3.14 11.89
CA VAL A 28 -9.26 2.62 11.63
C VAL A 28 -9.10 1.26 12.31
N ALA A 29 -9.37 1.19 13.62
CA ALA A 29 -9.29 -0.07 14.38
C ALA A 29 -10.26 -1.12 13.81
N ALA A 30 -11.49 -0.72 13.50
CA ALA A 30 -12.48 -1.61 12.89
C ALA A 30 -12.03 -2.15 11.52
N SER A 31 -11.38 -1.34 10.69
CA SER A 31 -10.84 -1.78 9.40
C SER A 31 -9.72 -2.80 9.56
N TRP A 32 -8.80 -2.57 10.50
CA TRP A 32 -7.72 -3.51 10.80
C TRP A 32 -8.24 -4.83 11.36
N ARG A 33 -9.25 -4.81 12.24
CA ARG A 33 -9.90 -6.03 12.75
C ARG A 33 -10.56 -6.84 11.65
N ARG A 34 -11.31 -6.20 10.74
CA ARG A 34 -11.94 -6.88 9.59
C ARG A 34 -10.92 -7.52 8.66
N ALA A 35 -9.78 -6.86 8.46
CA ALA A 35 -8.73 -7.35 7.56
C ALA A 35 -7.70 -8.26 8.24
N TRP A 36 -7.87 -8.59 9.53
CA TRP A 36 -6.80 -9.16 10.35
C TRP A 36 -6.28 -10.49 9.82
N ASP A 37 -7.18 -11.35 9.31
CA ASP A 37 -6.81 -12.65 8.74
C ASP A 37 -5.98 -12.50 7.46
N PHE A 38 -6.17 -11.42 6.70
CA PHE A 38 -5.36 -11.11 5.52
C PHE A 38 -4.00 -10.51 5.88
N VAL A 39 -3.89 -9.83 7.02
CA VAL A 39 -2.64 -9.23 7.50
C VAL A 39 -1.77 -10.27 8.22
N THR A 40 -2.38 -11.25 8.88
CA THR A 40 -1.66 -12.23 9.70
C THR A 40 -0.51 -12.96 8.96
N PRO A 41 -0.67 -13.42 7.70
CA PRO A 41 0.42 -14.04 6.94
C PRO A 41 1.65 -13.14 6.74
N PHE A 42 1.48 -11.82 6.72
CA PHE A 42 2.59 -10.87 6.58
C PHE A 42 3.63 -11.03 7.70
N PHE A 43 3.20 -11.38 8.92
CA PHE A 43 4.09 -11.59 10.06
C PHE A 43 4.88 -12.91 9.99
N ALA A 44 4.62 -13.78 9.00
CA ALA A 44 5.40 -14.99 8.77
C ALA A 44 6.60 -14.75 7.82
N LEU A 45 6.59 -13.65 7.05
CA LEU A 45 7.67 -13.33 6.11
C LEU A 45 8.96 -12.95 6.84
N GLN A 46 10.13 -13.11 6.21
CA GLN A 46 11.39 -12.63 6.80
C GLN A 46 11.43 -11.10 6.89
N PRO A 47 12.13 -10.50 7.87
CA PRO A 47 12.20 -9.05 8.06
C PRO A 47 12.59 -8.27 6.80
N GLU A 48 13.50 -8.81 5.99
CA GLU A 48 13.98 -8.24 4.74
C GLU A 48 12.84 -8.15 3.70
N VAL A 49 12.07 -9.22 3.57
CA VAL A 49 10.90 -9.28 2.68
C VAL A 49 9.80 -8.35 3.17
N ARG A 50 9.53 -8.31 4.49
CA ARG A 50 8.56 -7.37 5.08
C ARG A 50 8.93 -5.94 4.76
N ARG A 51 10.22 -5.59 4.82
CA ARG A 51 10.73 -4.24 4.51
C ARG A 51 10.38 -3.82 3.10
N VAL A 52 10.59 -4.68 2.12
CA VAL A 52 10.24 -4.38 0.72
C VAL A 52 8.73 -4.16 0.56
N ILE A 53 7.91 -4.96 1.24
CA ILE A 53 6.45 -4.88 1.13
C ILE A 53 5.87 -3.65 1.84
N TYR A 54 6.32 -3.34 3.07
CA TYR A 54 5.77 -2.19 3.81
C TYR A 54 6.33 -0.85 3.34
N THR A 55 7.42 -0.83 2.57
CA THR A 55 7.86 0.40 1.91
C THR A 55 6.85 0.79 0.85
N THR A 56 5.96 1.71 1.21
CA THR A 56 4.86 2.19 0.36
C THR A 56 5.33 2.85 -0.93
N ASN A 57 6.60 3.30 -0.98
CA ASN A 57 7.20 4.02 -2.11
C ASN A 57 7.05 3.31 -3.47
N ALA A 58 7.11 1.97 -3.52
CA ALA A 58 6.98 1.26 -4.80
C ALA A 58 5.59 1.43 -5.42
N ILE A 59 4.53 1.21 -4.64
CA ILE A 59 3.14 1.31 -5.12
C ILE A 59 2.71 2.79 -5.21
N GLU A 60 3.10 3.61 -4.23
CA GLU A 60 2.77 5.03 -4.19
C GLU A 60 3.41 5.81 -5.34
N SER A 61 4.66 5.53 -5.71
CA SER A 61 5.33 6.19 -6.84
C SER A 61 4.63 5.91 -8.17
N VAL A 62 4.15 4.68 -8.38
CA VAL A 62 3.35 4.30 -9.56
C VAL A 62 2.02 5.05 -9.55
N ASN A 63 1.29 5.01 -8.43
CA ASN A 63 0.00 5.69 -8.28
C ASN A 63 0.12 7.21 -8.48
N ALA A 64 1.17 7.83 -7.95
CA ALA A 64 1.43 9.26 -8.13
C ALA A 64 1.68 9.62 -9.61
N ARG A 65 2.43 8.79 -10.34
CA ARG A 65 2.68 9.00 -11.78
C ARG A 65 1.41 8.80 -12.60
N ILE A 66 0.60 7.79 -12.31
CA ILE A 66 -0.70 7.58 -12.96
C ILE A 66 -1.62 8.79 -12.70
N ARG A 67 -1.73 9.25 -11.44
CA ARG A 67 -2.51 10.47 -11.10
C ARG A 67 -1.99 11.69 -11.85
N LYS A 68 -0.67 11.85 -11.99
CA LYS A 68 -0.06 12.98 -12.71
C LYS A 68 -0.44 12.99 -14.20
N VAL A 69 -0.53 11.83 -14.86
CA VAL A 69 -0.95 11.76 -16.27
C VAL A 69 -2.45 12.00 -16.42
N ASN A 70 -3.25 11.56 -15.44
CA ASN A 70 -4.70 11.72 -15.45
C ASN A 70 -5.19 13.10 -15.02
N LYS A 71 -4.42 13.89 -14.25
CA LYS A 71 -4.91 15.14 -13.62
C LYS A 71 -5.46 16.18 -14.60
N THR A 72 -5.03 16.15 -15.87
CA THR A 72 -5.47 17.10 -16.91
C THR A 72 -6.58 16.54 -17.80
N ARG A 73 -7.05 15.32 -17.55
CA ARG A 73 -8.08 14.62 -18.33
C ARG A 73 -9.38 14.59 -17.51
N GLY A 74 -10.39 15.33 -17.95
CA GLY A 74 -11.69 15.40 -17.26
C GLY A 74 -12.56 14.15 -17.45
N HIS A 75 -12.94 13.84 -18.70
CA HIS A 75 -13.68 12.62 -19.03
C HIS A 75 -12.97 11.82 -20.13
N PHE A 76 -13.19 10.50 -20.12
CA PHE A 76 -12.76 9.61 -21.19
C PHE A 76 -13.97 9.24 -22.08
N PRO A 77 -13.81 9.22 -23.42
CA PRO A 77 -14.91 8.92 -24.34
C PRO A 77 -15.42 7.48 -24.23
N ASN A 78 -14.58 6.54 -23.78
CA ASN A 78 -14.94 5.16 -23.46
C ASN A 78 -13.89 4.54 -22.54
N TYR A 79 -14.18 3.33 -22.07
CA TYR A 79 -13.28 2.54 -21.22
C TYR A 79 -11.92 2.26 -21.91
N GLU A 80 -11.92 1.96 -23.21
CA GLU A 80 -10.69 1.66 -23.94
C GLU A 80 -9.70 2.83 -23.96
N ALA A 81 -10.19 4.06 -24.09
CA ALA A 81 -9.38 5.27 -24.06
C ALA A 81 -8.70 5.46 -22.69
N ALA A 82 -9.42 5.18 -21.60
CA ALA A 82 -8.87 5.19 -20.25
C ALA A 82 -7.80 4.11 -20.08
N THR A 83 -8.10 2.87 -20.50
CA THR A 83 -7.18 1.73 -20.43
C THR A 83 -5.91 1.98 -21.22
N LYS A 84 -6.01 2.50 -22.46
CA LYS A 84 -4.85 2.86 -23.30
C LYS A 84 -3.96 3.89 -22.62
N LEU A 85 -4.55 4.91 -21.97
CA LEU A 85 -3.78 5.92 -21.26
C LEU A 85 -3.04 5.33 -20.06
N VAL A 86 -3.73 4.55 -19.22
CA VAL A 86 -3.09 3.87 -18.07
C VAL A 86 -1.97 2.96 -18.55
N TRP A 87 -2.18 2.20 -19.62
CA TRP A 87 -1.16 1.35 -20.21
C TRP A 87 0.07 2.15 -20.69
N LEU A 88 -0.14 3.27 -21.40
CA LEU A 88 0.96 4.15 -21.83
C LEU A 88 1.72 4.74 -20.65
N ALA A 89 1.01 5.14 -19.59
CA ALA A 89 1.63 5.63 -18.36
C ALA A 89 2.51 4.54 -17.72
N LEU A 90 1.98 3.33 -17.55
CA LEU A 90 2.70 2.17 -17.02
C LEU A 90 3.93 1.85 -17.87
N ARG A 91 3.78 1.77 -19.21
CA ARG A 91 4.89 1.52 -20.14
C ARG A 91 6.02 2.54 -20.01
N ASN A 92 5.69 3.80 -19.75
CA ASN A 92 6.71 4.83 -19.53
C ASN A 92 7.35 4.73 -18.15
N ILE A 93 6.57 4.40 -17.11
CA ILE A 93 7.08 4.15 -15.76
C ILE A 93 8.10 3.01 -15.77
N THR A 94 7.79 1.90 -16.44
CA THR A 94 8.64 0.70 -16.43
C THR A 94 9.96 0.87 -17.18
N LYS A 95 10.10 1.86 -18.08
CA LYS A 95 11.39 2.16 -18.73
C LYS A 95 12.48 2.60 -17.76
N GLU A 96 12.10 3.17 -16.63
CA GLU A 96 13.02 3.67 -15.60
C GLU A 96 13.32 2.61 -14.52
N TRP A 97 12.66 1.46 -14.58
CA TRP A 97 12.87 0.35 -13.64
C TRP A 97 14.10 -0.48 -14.03
N ALA A 98 15.27 0.16 -14.01
CA ALA A 98 16.56 -0.49 -14.26
C ALA A 98 17.32 -0.80 -12.95
N MET A 99 16.86 -0.31 -11.80
CA MET A 99 17.59 -0.42 -10.54
C MET A 99 17.22 -1.72 -9.81
N PRO A 100 18.20 -2.58 -9.46
CA PRO A 100 17.96 -3.73 -8.60
C PRO A 100 17.53 -3.28 -7.20
N VAL A 101 16.68 -4.08 -6.56
CA VAL A 101 16.24 -3.83 -5.18
C VAL A 101 17.48 -3.83 -4.28
N PHE A 102 17.79 -2.69 -3.67
CA PHE A 102 18.97 -2.52 -2.83
C PHE A 102 18.92 -3.50 -1.64
N ARG A 103 19.89 -4.43 -1.59
CA ARG A 103 20.01 -5.56 -0.63
C ARG A 103 19.09 -6.76 -0.89
N TRP A 104 18.98 -7.15 -2.15
CA TRP A 104 18.60 -8.51 -2.57
C TRP A 104 19.85 -9.19 -3.16
#